data_AF-A0AAN0LWB9-F1
#
_entry.id   AF-A0AAN0LWB9-F1
#
_cell.length_a   1.000
_cell.length_b   1.000
_cell.length_c   1.000
_cell.angle_alpha   90.00
_cell.angle_beta   90.00
_cell.angle_gamma   90.00
#
_symmetry.space_group_name_H-M   'P 1'
#
loop_
_entity.id
_entity.type
_entity.pdbx_description
1 polymer ?
#
loop_
_entity_poly.entity_id
_entity_poly.type
_entity_poly.pdbx_seq_one_letter_code
_entity_poly.pdbx_strand_id
1 'polypeptide(L)'
;MSLISLLEKGSLAAGSRIGLFSYGSGAVGEFFSGVLEDGYKDQLVSEHQTMIDARKRLSIHAYEAMYNVSLIKDGSHQILDTTHETSPFYLKEIKHHKRIYNK
;
A
#
# COMPACT_ATOMS: atom_id res chain seq x y z
N MET A 1 5.51 5.15 2.19
CA MET A 1 6.18 4.40 3.28
C MET A 1 7.60 4.92 3.47
N SER A 2 8.15 4.82 4.69
CA SER A 2 9.29 5.63 5.17
C SER A 2 10.61 5.46 4.43
N LEU A 3 11.01 4.23 4.07
CA LEU A 3 12.27 4.02 3.33
C LEU A 3 12.19 4.62 1.92
N ILE A 4 11.11 4.37 1.17
CA ILE A 4 10.88 4.98 -0.15
C ILE A 4 10.91 6.51 -0.03
N SER A 5 10.21 7.07 0.96
CA SER A 5 10.23 8.51 1.21
C SER A 5 11.63 9.05 1.49
N LEU A 6 12.45 8.31 2.25
CA LEU A 6 13.82 8.69 2.55
C LEU A 6 14.70 8.65 1.28
N LEU A 7 14.56 7.61 0.45
CA LEU A 7 15.33 7.45 -0.77
C LEU A 7 15.00 8.55 -1.80
N GLU A 8 13.72 8.94 -1.90
CA GLU A 8 13.25 9.95 -2.85
C GLU A 8 13.46 11.39 -2.38
N LYS A 9 13.18 11.67 -1.11
CA LYS A 9 13.17 13.04 -0.57
C LYS A 9 14.43 13.38 0.21
N GLY A 10 15.20 12.38 0.63
CA GLY A 10 16.44 12.56 1.36
C GLY A 10 17.63 12.90 0.47
N SER A 11 18.58 13.65 1.04
CA SER A 11 19.86 13.97 0.41
C SER A 11 20.93 12.96 0.85
N LEU A 12 20.83 11.72 0.36
CA LEU A 12 21.79 10.66 0.66
C LEU A 12 22.75 10.46 -0.51
N ALA A 13 24.04 10.32 -0.20
CA ALA A 13 25.06 9.96 -1.18
C ALA A 13 25.13 8.43 -1.32
N ALA A 14 25.58 7.94 -2.47
CA ALA A 14 25.96 6.55 -2.59
C ALA A 14 27.09 6.20 -1.60
N GLY A 15 27.12 4.95 -1.14
CA GLY A 15 27.94 4.49 -0.02
C GLY A 15 27.39 4.87 1.36
N SER A 16 26.34 5.69 1.47
CA SER A 16 25.72 5.99 2.77
C SER A 16 25.11 4.74 3.39
N ARG A 17 25.29 4.58 4.71
CA ARG A 17 24.66 3.51 5.49
C ARG A 17 23.33 3.97 6.06
N ILE A 18 22.27 3.22 5.78
CA ILE A 18 20.94 3.42 6.37
C ILE A 18 20.74 2.38 7.45
N GLY A 19 20.39 2.82 8.66
CA GLY A 19 19.89 1.94 9.72
C GLY A 19 18.38 1.74 9.57
N LEU A 20 17.92 0.49 9.61
CA LEU A 20 16.51 0.13 9.55
C LEU A 20 16.13 -0.55 10.86
N PHE A 21 15.09 -0.03 11.49
CA PHE A 21 14.47 -0.66 12.64
C PHE A 21 13.07 -1.15 12.25
N SER A 22 12.85 -2.45 12.34
CA SER A 22 11.56 -3.09 12.16
C SER A 22 11.00 -3.52 13.50
N TYR A 23 9.69 -3.36 13.69
CA TYR A 23 9.00 -3.72 14.92
C TYR A 23 7.68 -4.43 14.62
N GLY A 24 7.43 -5.51 15.34
CA GLY A 24 6.13 -6.20 15.40
C GLY A 24 5.68 -6.41 16.84
N SER A 25 4.42 -6.08 17.14
CA SER A 25 3.82 -6.25 18.46
C SER A 25 3.79 -7.72 18.91
N GLY A 26 4.23 -8.01 20.14
CA GLY A 26 4.33 -9.38 20.70
C GLY A 26 5.53 -9.70 21.64
N ALA A 27 6.74 -9.15 21.53
CA ALA A 27 7.27 -8.30 20.48
C ALA A 27 8.65 -8.77 20.01
N VAL A 28 8.91 -8.53 18.72
CA VAL A 28 10.21 -8.72 18.08
C VAL A 28 10.58 -7.40 17.42
N GLY A 29 11.80 -6.95 17.72
CA GLY A 29 12.44 -5.84 17.02
C GLY A 29 13.67 -6.37 16.30
N GLU A 30 13.91 -5.88 15.10
CA GLU A 30 15.12 -6.18 14.34
C GLU A 30 15.76 -4.88 13.87
N PHE A 31 17.06 -4.75 14.15
CA PHE A 31 17.87 -3.67 13.62
C PHE A 31 18.89 -4.24 12.64
N PHE A 32 18.91 -3.68 11.44
CA PHE A 32 19.86 -4.04 10.40
C PHE A 32 20.24 -2.78 9.61
N SER A 33 21.22 -2.91 8.71
CA SER A 33 21.65 -1.79 7.88
C SER A 33 21.81 -2.18 6.42
N GLY A 34 21.52 -1.23 5.53
CA GLY A 34 21.84 -1.30 4.12
C GLY A 34 22.83 -0.20 3.74
N VAL A 35 23.61 -0.43 2.68
CA VAL A 35 24.47 0.59 2.08
C VAL A 35 23.85 0.97 0.74
N LEU A 36 23.80 2.27 0.44
CA LEU A 36 23.30 2.75 -0.84
C LEU A 36 24.30 2.45 -1.96
N GLU A 37 23.83 1.83 -3.01
CA GLU A 37 24.62 1.60 -4.23
C GLU A 37 24.72 2.87 -5.06
N ASP A 38 25.77 2.95 -5.87
CA ASP A 38 25.89 3.98 -6.91
C ASP A 38 24.72 3.89 -7.89
N GLY A 39 24.19 5.04 -8.31
CA GLY A 39 23.07 5.10 -9.26
C GLY A 39 21.70 4.68 -8.70
N TYR A 40 21.55 4.48 -7.38
CA TYR A 40 20.27 4.05 -6.79
C TYR A 40 19.07 4.95 -7.15
N LYS A 41 19.32 6.25 -7.38
CA LYS A 41 18.27 7.22 -7.73
C LYS A 41 17.65 6.94 -9.10
N ASP A 42 18.42 6.37 -10.03
CA ASP A 42 17.93 6.03 -11.37
C ASP A 42 16.99 4.82 -11.35
N GLN A 43 16.97 4.08 -10.25
CA GLN A 43 16.09 2.91 -10.03
C GLN A 43 14.80 3.28 -9.28
N LEU A 44 14.62 4.55 -8.90
CA LEU A 44 13.40 5.00 -8.22
C LEU A 44 12.29 5.27 -9.23
N VAL A 45 11.06 4.93 -8.85
CA VAL A 45 9.86 5.19 -9.65
C VAL A 45 9.37 6.61 -9.39
N SER A 46 9.12 7.37 -10.46
CA SER A 46 8.70 8.79 -10.36
C SER A 46 7.21 8.98 -10.09
N GLU A 47 6.40 7.94 -10.23
CA GLU A 47 4.93 8.00 -10.23
C GLU A 47 4.32 8.09 -8.82
N HIS A 48 5.10 7.84 -7.75
CA HIS A 48 4.54 7.75 -6.39
C HIS A 48 3.84 9.04 -5.95
N GLN A 49 4.37 10.22 -6.30
CA GLN A 49 3.72 11.49 -5.96
C GLN A 49 2.39 11.63 -6.71
N THR A 50 2.38 11.34 -8.01
CA THR A 50 1.16 11.35 -8.83
C THR A 50 0.11 10.38 -8.30
N MET A 51 0.50 9.17 -7.86
CA MET A 51 -0.41 8.21 -7.24
C MET A 51 -1.03 8.75 -5.95
N ILE A 52 -0.25 9.42 -5.11
CA ILE A 52 -0.71 10.02 -3.85
C ILE A 52 -1.69 11.18 -4.13
N ASP A 53 -1.38 12.01 -5.14
CA ASP A 53 -2.15 13.19 -5.50
C ASP A 53 -3.45 12.83 -6.24
N ALA A 54 -3.48 11.72 -6.98
CA ALA A 54 -4.66 11.22 -7.66
C ALA A 54 -5.72 10.60 -6.72
N ARG A 55 -5.44 10.49 -5.42
CA ARG A 55 -6.40 9.94 -4.44
C ARG A 55 -7.62 10.85 -4.29
N LYS A 56 -8.79 10.25 -4.15
CA LYS A 56 -10.05 10.96 -3.87
C LYS A 56 -10.22 11.18 -2.36
N ARG A 57 -10.41 12.43 -1.95
CA ARG A 57 -10.79 12.77 -0.57
C ARG A 57 -12.21 12.26 -0.27
N LEU A 58 -12.39 11.62 0.88
CA LEU A 58 -13.69 11.20 1.39
C LEU A 58 -14.22 12.19 2.44
N SER A 59 -15.55 12.33 2.53
CA SER A 59 -16.20 12.90 3.71
C SER A 59 -16.20 11.88 4.85
N ILE A 60 -16.41 12.34 6.09
CA ILE A 60 -16.49 11.44 7.26
C ILE A 60 -17.60 10.39 7.07
N HIS A 61 -18.79 10.81 6.65
CA HIS A 61 -19.90 9.90 6.38
C HIS A 61 -19.55 8.86 5.31
N ALA A 62 -18.90 9.25 4.21
CA ALA A 62 -18.50 8.31 3.17
C ALA A 62 -17.43 7.32 3.68
N TYR A 63 -16.50 7.79 4.51
CA TYR A 63 -15.52 6.93 5.17
C TYR A 63 -16.18 5.91 6.10
N GLU A 64 -17.10 6.34 6.95
CA GLU A 64 -17.80 5.45 7.89
C GLU A 64 -18.66 4.41 7.17
N ALA A 65 -19.35 4.83 6.11
CA ALA A 65 -20.10 3.92 5.25
C ALA A 65 -19.17 2.83 4.68
N MET A 66 -18.02 3.22 4.13
CA MET A 66 -17.01 2.30 3.58
C MET A 66 -16.42 1.38 4.66
N TYR A 67 -16.07 1.92 5.83
CA TYR A 67 -15.46 1.17 6.93
C TYR A 67 -16.38 0.08 7.48
N ASN A 68 -17.69 0.35 7.54
CA ASN A 68 -18.67 -0.58 8.08
C ASN A 68 -19.08 -1.69 7.11
N VAL A 69 -18.67 -1.62 5.83
CA VAL A 69 -18.88 -2.72 4.88
C VAL A 69 -18.06 -3.93 5.31
N SER A 70 -18.75 -5.05 5.54
CA SER A 70 -18.13 -6.34 5.86
C SER A 70 -18.19 -7.29 4.68
N LEU A 71 -17.16 -8.12 4.56
CA LEU A 71 -17.15 -9.24 3.63
C LEU A 71 -17.95 -10.42 4.20
N ILE A 72 -18.77 -11.06 3.36
CA ILE A 72 -19.48 -12.28 3.71
C ILE A 72 -18.49 -13.41 4.05
N LYS A 73 -18.90 -14.31 4.95
CA LYS A 73 -18.09 -15.45 5.40
C LYS A 73 -18.83 -16.78 5.36
N ASP A 74 -20.12 -16.75 5.09
CA ASP A 74 -21.05 -17.90 5.10
C ASP A 74 -21.05 -18.71 3.80
N GLY A 75 -20.27 -18.29 2.80
CA GLY A 75 -20.19 -18.96 1.50
C GLY A 75 -21.26 -18.52 0.50
N SER A 76 -22.11 -17.55 0.87
CA SER A 76 -23.06 -16.90 -0.04
C SER A 76 -22.34 -16.10 -1.15
N HIS A 77 -23.09 -15.27 -1.89
CA HIS A 77 -22.56 -14.48 -2.99
C HIS A 77 -22.69 -12.98 -2.68
N GLN A 78 -21.57 -12.28 -2.67
CA GLN A 78 -21.50 -10.83 -2.50
C GLN A 78 -20.77 -10.21 -3.69
N ILE A 79 -21.45 -9.29 -4.38
CA ILE A 79 -20.84 -8.42 -5.40
C ILE A 79 -20.48 -7.12 -4.69
N LEU A 80 -19.24 -6.66 -4.85
CA LEU A 80 -18.77 -5.41 -4.24
C LEU A 80 -19.08 -4.23 -5.17
N ASP A 81 -19.28 -3.05 -4.58
CA ASP A 81 -19.37 -1.81 -5.35
C ASP A 81 -17.98 -1.45 -5.87
N THR A 82 -17.81 -1.51 -7.19
CA THR A 82 -16.55 -1.23 -7.87
C THR A 82 -16.65 0.02 -8.76
N THR A 83 -17.67 0.86 -8.55
CA THR A 83 -17.98 2.03 -9.40
C THR A 83 -16.83 3.04 -9.49
N HIS A 84 -15.94 3.04 -8.49
CA HIS A 84 -14.83 3.98 -8.39
C HIS A 84 -13.45 3.30 -8.46
N GLU A 85 -13.40 2.02 -8.81
CA GLU A 85 -12.15 1.29 -8.94
C GLU A 85 -11.45 1.60 -10.25
N THR A 86 -10.24 2.15 -10.15
CA THR A 86 -9.36 2.48 -11.29
C THR A 86 -8.09 1.64 -11.33
N SER A 87 -7.86 0.82 -10.30
CA SER A 87 -6.74 -0.10 -10.23
C SER A 87 -6.90 -1.23 -11.26
N PRO A 88 -5.80 -1.72 -11.88
CA PRO A 88 -5.86 -2.91 -12.72
C PRO A 88 -6.40 -4.13 -11.96
N PHE A 89 -6.09 -4.23 -10.66
CA PHE A 89 -6.54 -5.32 -9.80
C PHE A 89 -7.32 -4.78 -8.61
N TYR A 90 -8.55 -5.28 -8.44
CA TYR A 90 -9.39 -5.04 -7.27
C TYR A 90 -10.28 -6.27 -7.01
N LEU A 91 -10.73 -6.44 -5.77
CA LEU A 91 -11.67 -7.51 -5.41
C LEU A 91 -13.05 -7.15 -5.96
N LYS A 92 -13.61 -8.00 -6.82
CA LYS A 92 -14.91 -7.74 -7.48
C LYS A 92 -16.05 -8.42 -6.75
N GLU A 93 -15.86 -9.69 -6.38
CA GLU A 93 -16.92 -10.48 -5.75
C GLU A 93 -16.34 -11.59 -4.86
N ILE A 94 -17.17 -12.08 -3.95
CA ILE A 94 -16.93 -13.27 -3.13
C ILE A 94 -18.08 -14.25 -3.37
N LYS A 95 -17.76 -15.48 -3.78
CA LYS A 95 -18.75 -16.52 -4.08
C LYS A 95 -18.23 -17.89 -3.67
N HIS A 96 -19.00 -18.65 -2.88
CA HIS A 96 -18.60 -19.99 -2.41
C HIS A 96 -17.20 -20.01 -1.78
N HIS A 97 -16.93 -19.03 -0.91
CA HIS A 97 -15.62 -18.79 -0.28
C HIS A 97 -14.45 -18.47 -1.23
N LYS A 98 -14.72 -18.19 -2.51
CA LYS A 98 -13.71 -17.77 -3.48
C LYS A 98 -13.73 -16.26 -3.63
N ARG A 99 -12.55 -15.64 -3.61
CA ARG A 99 -12.36 -14.24 -3.99
C ARG A 99 -12.13 -14.17 -5.48
N ILE A 100 -12.89 -13.33 -6.16
CA ILE A 100 -12.81 -13.14 -7.60
C ILE A 100 -12.40 -11.69 -7.83
N TYR A 101 -11.29 -11.53 -8.53
CA TYR A 101 -10.65 -10.25 -8.77
C TYR A 101 -10.91 -9.81 -10.20
N ASN A 102 -11.00 -8.50 -10.42
CA ASN A 102 -10.91 -7.95 -11.75
C ASN A 102 -9.50 -8.18 -12.33
N LYS A 103 -9.42 -8.41 -13.65
CA LYS A 103 -8.17 -8.54 -14.42
C LYS A 103 -7.94 -7.31 -15.28
#